data_AF-A0A6P5WP94-F1
#
_entry.id   AF-A0A6P5WP94-F1
#
_cell.length_a   1.000
_cell.length_b   1.000
_cell.length_c   1.000
_cell.angle_alpha   90.00
_cell.angle_beta   90.00
_cell.angle_gamma   90.00
#
_symmetry.space_group_name_H-M   'P 1'
#
loop_
_entity.id
_entity.type
_entity.pdbx_description
1 polymer ?
#
loop_
_entity_poly.entity_id
_entity_poly.type
_entity_poly.pdbx_seq_one_letter_code
_entity_poly.pdbx_strand_id
1 'polypeptide(L)'
;MYKLAHGEKADVFNKFMDSDGKFKDSLREDVDGLLSLYEASYLGQHGEDVLDEAQTFSTKHLKLVMEKLENDLAEQVKESLHVPIYWRLPRMEARNFISIYQKDAKRNFLLLELAKLDFNLLQSVYLKELKELAEWWKDLNIKEKLPFARDRMVECYFWATGSVPEPQFYKCRRNLTKFGSLTTVLDDVYDIYGSMDELDAYTNAVNRWDLEAMEELPEYMKVCYSAMYNHVNEMVEDASNDLGLDILPYIRDQVGIQC
;
A
#
# COMPACT_ATOMS: atom_id res chain seq x y z
N MET A 1 20.65 6.59 0.98
CA MET A 1 20.71 8.00 0.55
C MET A 1 19.89 8.26 -0.72
N TYR A 2 19.91 7.37 -1.72
CA TYR A 2 19.01 7.44 -2.90
C TYR A 2 17.52 7.60 -2.54
N LYS A 3 17.01 6.75 -1.64
CA LYS A 3 15.62 6.79 -1.16
C LYS A 3 15.21 8.12 -0.49
N LEU A 4 16.16 8.87 0.03
CA LEU A 4 15.94 10.14 0.74
C LEU A 4 16.23 11.36 -0.17
N ALA A 5 16.35 11.15 -1.48
CA ALA A 5 16.66 12.19 -2.47
C ALA A 5 17.93 13.00 -2.14
N HIS A 6 18.91 12.40 -1.47
CA HIS A 6 20.17 13.07 -1.09
C HIS A 6 21.17 13.24 -2.26
N GLY A 7 20.73 13.10 -3.51
CA GLY A 7 21.53 13.44 -4.70
C GLY A 7 22.78 12.59 -4.92
N GLU A 8 22.87 11.41 -4.31
CA GLU A 8 23.90 10.45 -4.72
C GLU A 8 23.64 10.04 -6.16
N LYS A 9 24.71 9.89 -6.94
CA LYS A 9 24.64 9.41 -8.33
C LYS A 9 24.94 7.92 -8.35
N ALA A 10 24.29 7.20 -9.25
CA ALA A 10 24.54 5.79 -9.50
C ALA A 10 26.03 5.48 -9.83
N ASP A 11 26.80 6.48 -10.27
CA ASP A 11 28.24 6.39 -10.52
C ASP A 11 29.10 5.89 -9.35
N VAL A 12 28.58 5.93 -8.11
CA VAL A 12 29.25 5.35 -6.94
C VAL A 12 29.55 3.85 -7.12
N PHE A 13 28.77 3.17 -7.96
CA PHE A 13 28.94 1.74 -8.27
C PHE A 13 30.06 1.48 -9.30
N ASN A 14 30.50 2.48 -10.06
CA ASN A 14 31.51 2.33 -11.12
C ASN A 14 32.84 1.76 -10.60
N LYS A 15 33.19 2.02 -9.33
CA LYS A 15 34.41 1.45 -8.69
C LYS A 15 34.41 -0.08 -8.57
N PHE A 16 33.22 -0.68 -8.62
CA PHE A 16 33.00 -2.12 -8.58
C PHE A 16 32.94 -2.76 -9.97
N MET A 17 33.06 -1.97 -11.02
CA MET A 17 33.01 -2.43 -12.41
C MET A 17 34.41 -2.65 -12.99
N ASP A 18 34.51 -3.53 -13.98
CA ASP A 18 35.69 -3.75 -14.81
C ASP A 18 35.73 -2.80 -16.02
N SER A 19 36.72 -2.97 -16.89
CA SER A 19 36.89 -2.16 -18.09
C SER A 19 35.80 -2.36 -19.14
N ASP A 20 35.06 -3.47 -19.07
CA ASP A 20 33.99 -3.80 -20.01
C ASP A 20 32.64 -3.23 -19.54
N GLY A 21 32.63 -2.50 -18.43
CA GLY A 21 31.41 -1.96 -17.83
C GLY A 21 30.55 -3.04 -17.20
N LYS A 22 31.16 -4.11 -16.68
CA LYS A 22 30.48 -5.20 -15.95
C LYS A 22 30.93 -5.23 -14.49
N PHE A 23 30.07 -5.69 -13.59
CA PHE A 23 30.49 -5.87 -12.19
C PHE A 23 31.56 -6.95 -12.10
N LYS A 24 32.61 -6.67 -11.31
CA LYS A 24 33.75 -7.57 -11.14
C LYS A 24 33.29 -8.94 -10.63
N ASP A 25 33.67 -10.00 -11.34
CA ASP A 25 33.38 -11.39 -10.96
C ASP A 25 33.82 -11.76 -9.53
N SER A 26 34.83 -11.07 -8.98
CA SER A 26 35.28 -11.26 -7.60
C SER A 26 34.20 -10.99 -6.55
N LEU A 27 33.13 -10.28 -6.90
CA LEU A 27 32.02 -9.93 -6.01
C LEU A 27 30.99 -11.06 -5.84
N ARG A 28 31.06 -12.11 -6.68
CA ARG A 28 30.03 -13.16 -6.75
C ARG A 28 29.89 -14.03 -5.49
N GLU A 29 30.88 -13.98 -4.59
CA GLU A 29 30.90 -14.76 -3.35
C GLU A 29 30.45 -13.94 -2.14
N ASP A 30 30.34 -12.62 -2.27
CA ASP A 30 29.86 -11.72 -1.22
C ASP A 30 28.32 -11.64 -1.23
N VAL A 31 27.67 -12.59 -0.58
CA VAL A 31 26.20 -12.72 -0.58
C VAL A 31 25.51 -11.47 0.00
N ASP A 32 26.05 -10.91 1.09
CA ASP A 32 25.50 -9.71 1.73
C ASP A 32 25.64 -8.49 0.81
N GLY A 33 26.80 -8.35 0.16
CA GLY A 33 27.05 -7.33 -0.86
C GLY A 33 26.15 -7.47 -2.08
N LEU A 34 25.94 -8.70 -2.57
CA LEU A 34 25.03 -8.98 -3.68
C LEU A 34 23.58 -8.65 -3.35
N LEU A 35 23.11 -9.02 -2.15
CA LEU A 35 21.76 -8.69 -1.70
C LEU A 35 21.57 -7.17 -1.55
N SER A 36 22.56 -6.49 -0.98
CA SER A 36 22.55 -5.03 -0.88
C SER A 36 22.53 -4.34 -2.25
N LEU A 37 23.31 -4.85 -3.21
CA LEU A 37 23.37 -4.36 -4.58
C LEU A 37 22.04 -4.60 -5.32
N TYR A 38 21.44 -5.79 -5.15
CA TYR A 38 20.13 -6.14 -5.68
C TYR A 38 19.07 -5.15 -5.18
N GLU A 39 18.96 -4.95 -3.87
CA GLU A 39 17.97 -4.04 -3.29
C GLU A 39 18.16 -2.58 -3.72
N ALA A 40 19.43 -2.15 -3.82
CA ALA A 40 19.75 -0.81 -4.30
C ALA A 40 19.39 -0.60 -5.79
N SER A 41 19.49 -1.64 -6.62
CA SER A 41 19.19 -1.53 -8.06
C SER A 41 17.74 -1.12 -8.35
N TYR A 42 16.79 -1.46 -7.47
CA TYR A 42 15.37 -1.09 -7.61
C TYR A 42 15.07 0.38 -7.29
N LEU A 43 16.08 1.16 -6.89
CA LEU A 43 15.98 2.61 -6.74
C LEU A 43 16.40 3.37 -8.00
N GLY A 44 16.84 2.65 -9.05
CA GLY A 44 17.34 3.23 -10.28
C GLY A 44 16.26 3.94 -11.11
N GLN A 45 16.69 4.95 -11.84
CA GLN A 45 15.87 5.72 -12.76
C GLN A 45 16.29 5.47 -14.21
N HIS A 46 15.46 5.93 -15.15
CA HIS A 46 15.74 5.78 -16.57
C HIS A 46 17.07 6.47 -16.94
N GLY A 47 17.95 5.73 -17.64
CA GLY A 47 19.28 6.19 -18.05
C GLY A 47 20.41 5.84 -17.06
N GLU A 48 20.11 5.10 -15.99
CA GLU A 48 21.10 4.64 -15.02
C GLU A 48 21.54 3.20 -15.33
N ASP A 49 22.20 3.01 -16.48
CA ASP A 49 22.60 1.68 -17.00
C ASP A 49 23.41 0.83 -16.00
N VAL A 50 24.15 1.49 -15.10
CA VAL A 50 24.90 0.81 -14.03
C VAL A 50 23.99 0.08 -13.04
N LEU A 51 22.77 0.57 -12.78
CA LEU A 51 21.80 -0.07 -11.90
C LEU A 51 21.05 -1.21 -12.60
N ASP A 52 20.81 -1.10 -13.91
CA ASP A 52 20.28 -2.21 -14.71
C ASP A 52 21.28 -3.39 -14.74
N GLU A 53 22.57 -3.08 -14.90
CA GLU A 53 23.65 -4.07 -14.81
C GLU A 53 23.78 -4.62 -13.38
N ALA A 54 23.61 -3.78 -12.35
CA ALA A 54 23.62 -4.20 -10.95
C ALA A 54 22.51 -5.20 -10.64
N GLN A 55 21.30 -4.92 -11.13
CA GLN A 55 20.15 -5.82 -11.00
C GLN A 55 20.44 -7.16 -11.68
N THR A 56 20.95 -7.13 -12.91
CA THR A 56 21.25 -8.32 -13.70
C THR A 56 22.32 -9.20 -13.03
N PHE A 57 23.44 -8.58 -12.64
CA PHE A 57 24.55 -9.27 -11.99
C PHE A 57 24.13 -9.88 -10.64
N SER A 58 23.54 -9.07 -9.76
CA SER A 58 23.14 -9.51 -8.43
C SER A 58 22.07 -10.62 -8.48
N THR A 59 21.04 -10.48 -9.34
CA THR A 59 20.00 -11.50 -9.51
C THR A 59 20.57 -12.84 -9.94
N LYS A 60 21.48 -12.84 -10.93
CA LYS A 60 22.14 -14.06 -11.42
C LYS A 60 22.90 -14.76 -10.29
N HIS A 61 23.73 -14.02 -9.55
CA HIS A 61 24.60 -14.61 -8.54
C HIS A 61 23.85 -15.01 -7.28
N LEU A 62 22.84 -14.24 -6.84
CA LEU A 62 21.96 -14.61 -5.73
C LEU A 62 21.22 -15.93 -6.02
N LYS A 63 20.70 -16.13 -7.24
CA LYS A 63 20.06 -17.40 -7.63
C LYS A 63 21.02 -18.59 -7.59
N LEU A 64 22.29 -18.40 -7.98
CA LEU A 64 23.30 -19.46 -7.98
C LEU A 64 23.75 -19.87 -6.58
N VAL A 65 23.77 -18.94 -5.63
CA VAL A 65 24.17 -19.23 -4.24
C VAL A 65 23.00 -19.68 -3.37
N MET A 66 21.75 -19.35 -3.75
CA MET A 66 20.54 -19.63 -2.96
C MET A 66 20.42 -21.11 -2.54
N GLU A 67 20.75 -22.06 -3.42
CA GLU A 67 20.68 -23.51 -3.10
C GLU A 67 21.73 -23.96 -2.07
N LYS A 68 22.75 -23.14 -1.82
CA LYS A 68 23.86 -23.39 -0.90
C LYS A 68 23.72 -22.61 0.40
N LEU A 69 22.75 -21.71 0.50
CA LEU A 69 22.49 -20.93 1.71
C LEU A 69 21.65 -21.77 2.67
N GLU A 70 22.05 -21.79 3.94
CA GLU A 70 21.25 -22.32 5.03
C GLU A 70 20.63 -21.16 5.83
N ASN A 71 19.55 -21.47 6.57
CA ASN A 71 18.97 -20.60 7.61
C ASN A 71 18.24 -19.33 7.10
N ASP A 72 18.04 -18.35 7.99
CA ASP A 72 17.25 -17.13 7.77
C ASP A 72 17.76 -16.26 6.60
N LEU A 73 19.05 -16.38 6.22
CA LEU A 73 19.61 -15.65 5.08
C LEU A 73 19.08 -16.18 3.74
N ALA A 74 18.89 -17.49 3.62
CA ALA A 74 18.30 -18.10 2.43
C ALA A 74 16.85 -17.61 2.21
N GLU A 75 16.10 -17.47 3.30
CA GLU A 75 14.74 -16.94 3.28
C GLU A 75 14.72 -15.46 2.86
N GLN A 76 15.60 -14.63 3.42
CA GLN A 76 15.72 -13.22 3.02
C GLN A 76 16.07 -13.05 1.54
N VAL A 77 17.04 -13.82 1.03
CA VAL A 77 17.41 -13.79 -0.40
C VAL A 77 16.24 -14.21 -1.26
N LYS A 78 15.53 -15.28 -0.87
CA LYS A 78 14.34 -15.77 -1.60
C LYS A 78 13.22 -14.74 -1.63
N GLU A 79 12.90 -14.12 -0.49
CA GLU A 79 11.89 -13.06 -0.43
C GLU A 79 12.28 -11.87 -1.31
N SER A 80 13.55 -11.48 -1.31
CA SER A 80 14.07 -10.33 -2.07
C SER A 80 13.98 -10.57 -3.57
N LEU A 81 14.37 -11.77 -4.01
CA LEU A 81 14.21 -12.22 -5.40
C LEU A 81 12.75 -12.32 -5.85
N HIS A 82 11.79 -12.45 -4.92
CA HIS A 82 10.36 -12.44 -5.23
C HIS A 82 9.82 -11.01 -5.31
N VAL A 83 10.04 -10.20 -4.28
CA VAL A 83 9.72 -8.76 -4.26
C VAL A 83 10.84 -8.02 -3.52
N PRO A 84 11.51 -7.04 -4.14
CA PRO A 84 12.53 -6.24 -3.47
C PRO A 84 11.95 -5.44 -2.31
N ILE A 85 12.73 -5.21 -1.27
CA ILE A 85 12.35 -4.44 -0.07
C ILE A 85 11.75 -3.09 -0.42
N TYR A 86 12.24 -2.44 -1.49
CA TYR A 86 11.72 -1.13 -1.92
C TYR A 86 10.23 -1.16 -2.30
N TRP A 87 9.71 -2.29 -2.78
CA TRP A 87 8.30 -2.47 -3.17
C TRP A 87 7.44 -3.12 -2.09
N ARG A 88 8.04 -3.55 -0.97
CA ARG A 88 7.29 -4.17 0.13
C ARG A 88 6.61 -3.12 1.00
N LEU A 89 5.46 -3.49 1.56
CA LEU A 89 4.77 -2.67 2.55
C LEU A 89 5.64 -2.57 3.82
N PRO A 90 6.06 -1.36 4.25
CA PRO A 90 7.03 -1.20 5.35
C PRO A 90 6.64 -1.89 6.65
N ARG A 91 5.33 -1.98 6.96
CA ARG A 91 4.85 -2.61 8.19
C ARG A 91 4.92 -4.14 8.15
N MET A 92 4.69 -4.73 6.98
CA MET A 92 4.87 -6.17 6.79
C MET A 92 6.35 -6.52 6.88
N GLU A 93 7.21 -5.71 6.24
CA GLU A 93 8.66 -5.89 6.31
C GLU A 93 9.18 -5.73 7.75
N ALA A 94 8.72 -4.71 8.49
CA ALA A 94 9.10 -4.53 9.90
C ALA A 94 8.76 -5.75 10.75
N ARG A 95 7.58 -6.37 10.56
CA ARG A 95 7.19 -7.58 11.28
C ARG A 95 8.12 -8.76 10.95
N ASN A 96 8.39 -8.98 9.67
CA ASN A 96 9.28 -10.05 9.23
C ASN A 96 10.69 -9.84 9.79
N PHE A 97 11.23 -8.63 9.64
CA PHE A 97 12.58 -8.30 10.08
C PHE A 97 12.76 -8.35 11.60
N ILE A 98 11.76 -7.98 12.40
CA ILE A 98 11.81 -8.16 13.87
C ILE A 98 12.03 -9.64 14.24
N SER A 99 11.36 -10.56 13.53
CA SER A 99 11.48 -12.00 13.73
C SER A 99 12.88 -12.52 13.39
N ILE A 100 13.46 -12.02 12.30
CA ILE A 100 14.82 -12.32 11.86
C ILE A 100 15.84 -11.76 12.85
N TYR A 101 15.76 -10.45 13.14
CA TYR A 101 16.71 -9.75 14.00
C TYR A 101 16.72 -10.29 15.44
N GLN A 102 15.61 -10.84 15.91
CA GLN A 102 15.56 -11.54 17.20
C GLN A 102 16.51 -12.75 17.26
N LYS A 103 16.74 -13.45 16.15
CA LYS A 103 17.60 -14.64 16.08
C LYS A 103 19.07 -14.28 15.92
N ASP A 104 19.38 -13.07 15.46
CA ASP A 104 20.76 -12.61 15.28
C ASP A 104 21.53 -12.60 16.63
N ALA A 105 22.69 -13.27 16.65
CA ALA A 105 23.57 -13.33 17.80
C ALA A 105 24.24 -11.98 18.12
N LYS A 106 24.37 -11.08 17.12
CA LYS A 106 24.97 -9.75 17.24
C LYS A 106 23.96 -8.65 17.55
N ARG A 107 22.68 -8.99 17.73
CA ARG A 107 21.60 -8.02 17.93
C ARG A 107 21.84 -7.09 19.10
N ASN A 108 21.46 -5.84 18.92
CA ASN A 108 21.29 -4.88 20.01
C ASN A 108 19.93 -5.13 20.69
N PHE A 109 19.96 -5.52 21.97
CA PHE A 109 18.77 -5.83 22.76
C PHE A 109 17.81 -4.65 22.92
N LEU A 110 18.34 -3.44 23.13
CA LEU A 110 17.52 -2.23 23.30
C LEU A 110 16.80 -1.88 21.99
N LEU A 111 17.46 -2.05 20.84
CA LEU A 111 16.84 -1.83 19.53
C LEU A 111 15.72 -2.84 19.26
N LEU A 112 15.94 -4.12 19.58
CA LEU A 112 14.91 -5.17 19.42
C LEU A 112 13.70 -4.89 20.31
N GLU A 113 13.93 -4.49 21.56
CA GLU A 113 12.86 -4.16 22.50
C GLU A 113 12.06 -2.96 22.01
N LEU A 114 12.73 -1.89 21.59
CA LEU A 114 12.10 -0.71 21.00
C LEU A 114 11.23 -1.09 19.79
N ALA A 115 11.78 -1.87 18.86
CA ALA A 115 11.06 -2.27 17.65
C ALA A 115 9.77 -3.07 17.96
N LYS A 116 9.83 -3.98 18.94
CA LYS A 116 8.66 -4.75 19.38
C LYS A 116 7.60 -3.88 20.06
N LEU A 117 8.04 -2.99 20.94
CA LEU A 117 7.13 -2.09 21.66
C LEU A 117 6.43 -1.13 20.70
N ASP A 118 7.17 -0.50 19.78
CA ASP A 118 6.61 0.37 18.75
C ASP A 118 5.61 -0.36 17.84
N PHE A 119 5.99 -1.55 17.37
CA PHE A 119 5.11 -2.36 16.53
C PHE A 119 3.78 -2.67 17.22
N ASN A 120 3.82 -3.13 18.47
CA ASN A 120 2.64 -3.47 19.25
C ASN A 120 1.79 -2.25 19.62
N LEU A 121 2.43 -1.12 19.94
CA LEU A 121 1.73 0.13 20.24
C LEU A 121 0.91 0.59 19.03
N LEU A 122 1.53 0.64 17.86
CA LEU A 122 0.84 1.05 16.65
C LEU A 122 -0.21 0.00 16.20
N GLN A 123 0.04 -1.29 16.40
CA GLN A 123 -0.99 -2.32 16.18
C GLN A 123 -2.23 -2.07 17.06
N SER A 124 -2.05 -1.63 18.31
CA SER A 124 -3.19 -1.27 19.17
C SER A 124 -4.00 -0.08 18.64
N VAL A 125 -3.33 0.92 18.04
CA VAL A 125 -4.00 2.03 17.35
C VAL A 125 -4.81 1.50 16.17
N TYR A 126 -4.21 0.65 15.35
CA TYR A 126 -4.90 0.10 14.19
C TYR A 126 -6.11 -0.78 14.54
N LEU A 127 -6.05 -1.52 15.65
CA LEU A 127 -7.18 -2.33 16.11
C LEU A 127 -8.34 -1.45 16.60
N LYS A 128 -8.04 -0.30 17.19
CA LYS A 128 -9.07 0.68 17.58
C LYS A 128 -9.75 1.27 16.34
N GLU A 129 -8.97 1.73 15.38
CA GLU A 129 -9.48 2.24 14.10
C GLU A 129 -10.32 1.18 13.36
N LEU A 130 -9.85 -0.06 13.30
CA LEU A 130 -10.58 -1.17 12.67
C LEU A 130 -11.91 -1.45 13.36
N LYS A 131 -11.98 -1.32 14.70
CA LYS A 131 -13.24 -1.51 15.43
C LYS A 131 -14.27 -0.45 15.05
N GLU A 132 -13.87 0.82 14.99
CA GLU A 132 -14.73 1.93 14.57
C GLU A 132 -15.21 1.76 13.12
N LEU A 133 -14.32 1.31 12.22
CA LEU A 133 -14.66 0.98 10.84
C LEU A 133 -15.58 -0.23 10.71
N ALA A 134 -15.41 -1.25 11.55
CA ALA A 134 -16.29 -2.41 11.58
C ALA A 134 -17.70 -2.06 12.05
N GLU A 135 -17.84 -1.17 13.03
CA GLU A 135 -19.13 -0.63 13.47
C GLU A 135 -19.80 0.15 12.33
N TRP A 136 -19.08 1.08 11.69
CA TRP A 136 -19.57 1.80 10.51
C TRP A 136 -20.03 0.86 9.38
N TRP A 137 -19.22 -0.14 9.02
CA TRP A 137 -19.55 -1.07 7.94
C TRP A 137 -20.77 -1.94 8.26
N LYS A 138 -20.89 -2.36 9.52
CA LYS A 138 -22.04 -3.10 10.02
C LYS A 138 -23.32 -2.27 9.93
N ASP A 139 -23.26 -0.98 10.27
CA ASP A 139 -24.43 -0.09 10.24
C ASP A 139 -24.95 0.16 8.81
N LEU A 140 -24.06 0.17 7.81
CA LEU A 140 -24.47 0.22 6.40
C LEU A 140 -25.26 -1.03 5.98
N ASN A 141 -24.96 -2.17 6.61
CA ASN A 141 -25.57 -3.48 6.37
C ASN A 141 -25.47 -3.92 4.90
N ILE A 142 -24.30 -3.66 4.27
CA ILE A 142 -24.04 -3.93 2.84
C ILE A 142 -24.27 -5.40 2.51
N LYS A 143 -23.82 -6.33 3.36
CA LYS A 143 -23.94 -7.77 3.11
C LYS A 143 -25.38 -8.23 2.91
N GLU A 144 -26.33 -7.69 3.66
CA GLU A 144 -27.75 -8.05 3.54
C GLU A 144 -28.46 -7.24 2.44
N LYS A 145 -28.12 -5.95 2.29
CA LYS A 145 -28.75 -5.06 1.30
C LYS A 145 -28.25 -5.31 -0.13
N LEU A 146 -27.01 -5.74 -0.26
CA LEU A 146 -26.25 -5.92 -1.51
C LEU A 146 -25.50 -7.25 -1.49
N PRO A 147 -26.22 -8.40 -1.42
CA PRO A 147 -25.60 -9.71 -1.25
C PRO A 147 -24.75 -10.16 -2.46
N PHE A 148 -24.86 -9.47 -3.60
CA PHE A 148 -24.03 -9.71 -4.77
C PHE A 148 -22.63 -9.09 -4.64
N ALA A 149 -22.47 -8.07 -3.79
CA ALA A 149 -21.22 -7.35 -3.65
C ALA A 149 -20.25 -8.05 -2.68
N ARG A 150 -18.96 -7.89 -2.94
CA ARG A 150 -17.88 -8.44 -2.12
C ARG A 150 -17.77 -7.66 -0.80
N ASP A 151 -17.71 -8.39 0.31
CA ASP A 151 -17.47 -7.83 1.64
C ASP A 151 -15.95 -7.78 1.91
N ARG A 152 -15.34 -6.59 1.73
CA ARG A 152 -13.87 -6.39 1.72
C ARG A 152 -13.37 -5.26 2.60
N MET A 153 -14.14 -4.83 3.60
CA MET A 153 -13.76 -3.67 4.43
C MET A 153 -12.43 -3.90 5.17
N VAL A 154 -12.19 -5.11 5.69
CA VAL A 154 -10.96 -5.44 6.41
C VAL A 154 -9.75 -5.42 5.47
N GLU A 155 -9.90 -5.91 4.24
CA GLU A 155 -8.87 -5.87 3.21
C GLU A 155 -8.59 -4.43 2.75
N CYS A 156 -9.62 -3.60 2.59
CA CYS A 156 -9.45 -2.17 2.31
C CYS A 156 -8.68 -1.47 3.43
N TYR A 157 -8.97 -1.83 4.70
CA TYR A 157 -8.22 -1.31 5.83
C TYR A 157 -6.77 -1.78 5.84
N PHE A 158 -6.52 -3.05 5.52
CA PHE A 158 -5.17 -3.57 5.35
C PHE A 158 -4.38 -2.76 4.29
N TRP A 159 -4.99 -2.48 3.14
CA TRP A 159 -4.41 -1.62 2.11
C TRP A 159 -4.12 -0.20 2.61
N ALA A 160 -5.03 0.40 3.36
CA ALA A 160 -4.85 1.73 3.95
C ALA A 160 -3.67 1.76 4.95
N THR A 161 -3.57 0.77 5.84
CA THR A 161 -2.46 0.67 6.81
C THR A 161 -1.10 0.42 6.17
N GLY A 162 -1.07 -0.28 5.03
CA GLY A 162 0.15 -0.50 4.25
C GLY A 162 0.63 0.77 3.54
N SER A 163 -0.31 1.59 3.07
CA SER A 163 -0.04 2.81 2.31
C SER A 163 0.34 4.00 3.20
N VAL A 164 -0.31 4.12 4.36
CA VAL A 164 -0.13 5.26 5.28
C VAL A 164 0.04 4.75 6.72
N PRO A 165 1.22 4.20 7.07
CA PRO A 165 1.42 3.49 8.32
C PRO A 165 1.54 4.41 9.55
N GLU A 166 1.89 5.69 9.39
CA GLU A 166 2.20 6.56 10.52
C GLU A 166 0.94 6.92 11.33
N PRO A 167 0.98 6.83 12.67
CA PRO A 167 -0.22 6.90 13.51
C PRO A 167 -1.02 8.19 13.35
N GLN A 168 -0.35 9.33 13.13
CA GLN A 168 -0.98 10.65 12.99
C GLN A 168 -1.96 10.73 11.81
N PHE A 169 -1.84 9.84 10.83
CA PHE A 169 -2.70 9.85 9.63
C PHE A 169 -3.93 8.94 9.76
N TYR A 170 -4.48 8.79 10.98
CA TYR A 170 -5.67 7.96 11.23
C TYR A 170 -6.88 8.37 10.38
N LYS A 171 -7.15 9.68 10.21
CA LYS A 171 -8.23 10.17 9.33
C LYS A 171 -8.01 9.73 7.88
N CYS A 172 -6.76 9.77 7.41
CA CYS A 172 -6.40 9.31 6.06
C CYS A 172 -6.70 7.81 5.91
N ARG A 173 -6.26 6.96 6.85
CA ARG A 173 -6.57 5.52 6.82
C ARG A 173 -8.06 5.23 6.87
N ARG A 174 -8.79 5.91 7.76
CA ARG A 174 -10.26 5.81 7.85
C ARG A 174 -10.91 6.15 6.50
N ASN A 175 -10.52 7.26 5.89
CA ASN A 175 -11.09 7.73 4.62
C ASN A 175 -10.74 6.79 3.46
N LEU A 176 -9.48 6.38 3.32
CA LEU A 176 -9.06 5.39 2.31
C LEU A 176 -9.83 4.07 2.44
N THR A 177 -10.09 3.64 3.68
CA THR A 177 -10.84 2.40 3.92
C THR A 177 -12.31 2.54 3.54
N LYS A 178 -12.97 3.61 3.99
CA LYS A 178 -14.38 3.86 3.66
C LYS A 178 -14.57 3.99 2.15
N PHE A 179 -13.72 4.81 1.51
CA PHE A 179 -13.71 4.98 0.07
C PHE A 179 -13.45 3.67 -0.68
N GLY A 180 -12.39 2.92 -0.34
CA GLY A 180 -12.07 1.65 -1.00
C GLY A 180 -13.16 0.60 -0.83
N SER A 181 -13.80 0.54 0.34
CA SER A 181 -14.90 -0.39 0.61
C SER A 181 -16.13 -0.06 -0.24
N LEU A 182 -16.52 1.21 -0.30
CA LEU A 182 -17.64 1.66 -1.11
C LEU A 182 -17.36 1.53 -2.62
N THR A 183 -16.13 1.82 -3.04
CA THR A 183 -15.70 1.63 -4.44
C THR A 183 -15.73 0.17 -4.84
N THR A 184 -15.35 -0.76 -3.95
CA THR A 184 -15.45 -2.21 -4.23
C THR A 184 -16.91 -2.63 -4.47
N VAL A 185 -17.84 -2.09 -3.69
CA VAL A 185 -19.27 -2.36 -3.90
C VAL A 185 -19.76 -1.75 -5.20
N LEU A 186 -19.32 -0.52 -5.51
CA LEU A 186 -19.68 0.15 -6.74
C LEU A 186 -19.15 -0.58 -7.98
N ASP A 187 -17.90 -1.06 -7.94
CA ASP A 187 -17.29 -1.92 -8.95
C ASP A 187 -18.16 -3.17 -9.22
N ASP A 188 -18.64 -3.84 -8.16
CA ASP A 188 -19.57 -4.97 -8.33
C ASP A 188 -20.94 -4.58 -8.90
N VAL A 189 -21.41 -3.35 -8.64
CA VAL A 189 -22.62 -2.81 -9.28
C VAL A 189 -22.40 -2.63 -10.78
N TYR A 190 -21.27 -2.03 -11.20
CA TYR A 190 -21.00 -1.76 -12.61
C TYR A 190 -20.64 -3.02 -13.42
N ASP A 191 -19.86 -3.94 -12.82
CA ASP A 191 -19.32 -5.09 -13.55
C ASP A 191 -20.24 -6.31 -13.55
N ILE A 192 -21.10 -6.47 -12.53
CA ILE A 192 -21.82 -7.73 -12.29
C ILE A 192 -23.33 -7.55 -12.30
N TYR A 193 -23.85 -6.46 -11.71
CA TYR A 193 -25.27 -6.42 -11.31
C TYR A 193 -26.12 -5.42 -12.08
N GLY A 194 -25.67 -4.17 -12.22
CA GLY A 194 -26.44 -3.06 -12.77
C GLY A 194 -26.68 -3.21 -14.27
N SER A 195 -27.88 -2.82 -14.71
CA SER A 195 -28.17 -2.64 -16.13
C SER A 195 -27.65 -1.30 -16.63
N MET A 196 -27.38 -1.17 -17.93
CA MET A 196 -26.86 0.08 -18.53
C MET A 196 -27.68 1.31 -18.15
N ASP A 197 -29.02 1.23 -18.18
CA ASP A 197 -29.89 2.35 -17.83
C ASP A 197 -29.75 2.75 -16.35
N GLU A 198 -29.58 1.78 -15.44
CA GLU A 198 -29.36 2.03 -14.02
C GLU A 198 -27.97 2.63 -13.76
N LEU A 199 -26.94 2.16 -14.49
CA LEU A 199 -25.58 2.69 -14.40
C LEU A 199 -25.53 4.14 -14.91
N ASP A 200 -26.17 4.43 -16.04
CA ASP A 200 -26.30 5.80 -16.56
C ASP A 200 -27.02 6.70 -15.54
N ALA A 201 -28.08 6.21 -14.89
CA ALA A 201 -28.77 6.96 -13.83
C ALA A 201 -27.85 7.20 -12.62
N TYR A 202 -27.06 6.21 -12.21
CA TYR A 202 -26.10 6.35 -11.11
C TYR A 202 -25.00 7.36 -11.42
N THR A 203 -24.38 7.27 -12.60
CA THR A 203 -23.35 8.20 -13.05
C THR A 203 -23.90 9.63 -13.13
N ASN A 204 -25.14 9.81 -13.60
CA ASN A 204 -25.81 11.11 -13.58
C ASN A 204 -26.05 11.64 -12.17
N ALA A 205 -26.44 10.78 -11.22
CA ALA A 205 -26.62 11.18 -9.83
C ALA A 205 -25.31 11.62 -9.17
N VAL A 206 -24.21 10.88 -9.39
CA VAL A 206 -22.86 11.26 -8.96
C VAL A 206 -22.44 12.60 -9.59
N ASN A 207 -22.70 12.81 -10.88
CA ASN A 207 -22.37 14.07 -11.53
C ASN A 207 -23.13 15.26 -10.94
N ARG A 208 -24.38 15.07 -10.48
CA ARG A 208 -25.16 16.12 -9.80
C ARG A 208 -24.70 16.34 -8.35
N TRP A 209 -24.35 15.26 -7.65
CA TRP A 209 -23.89 15.26 -6.26
C TRP A 209 -24.89 15.89 -5.28
N ASP A 210 -26.17 15.58 -5.41
CA ASP A 210 -27.24 16.05 -4.54
C ASP A 210 -28.11 14.86 -4.04
N LEU A 211 -28.82 15.03 -2.91
CA LEU A 211 -29.67 13.97 -2.34
C LEU A 211 -30.96 13.74 -3.16
N GLU A 212 -31.40 14.70 -3.96
CA GLU A 212 -32.61 14.57 -4.78
C GLU A 212 -32.38 13.61 -5.95
N ALA A 213 -31.17 13.60 -6.52
CA ALA A 213 -30.76 12.70 -7.58
C ALA A 213 -30.80 11.22 -7.15
N MET A 214 -30.69 10.96 -5.85
CA MET A 214 -30.83 9.61 -5.30
C MET A 214 -32.25 9.05 -5.51
N GLU A 215 -33.29 9.89 -5.60
CA GLU A 215 -34.68 9.41 -5.73
C GLU A 215 -34.94 8.71 -7.06
N GLU A 216 -34.14 9.00 -8.08
CA GLU A 216 -34.20 8.39 -9.40
C GLU A 216 -33.52 7.01 -9.44
N LEU A 217 -32.78 6.62 -8.40
CA LEU A 217 -32.01 5.38 -8.36
C LEU A 217 -32.83 4.19 -7.83
N PRO A 218 -32.54 2.96 -8.28
CA PRO A 218 -33.01 1.74 -7.65
C PRO A 218 -32.65 1.69 -6.16
N GLU A 219 -33.50 1.07 -5.34
CA GLU A 219 -33.35 1.05 -3.88
C GLU A 219 -31.96 0.54 -3.42
N TYR A 220 -31.41 -0.45 -4.13
CA TYR A 220 -30.10 -1.01 -3.82
C TYR A 220 -28.96 0.01 -4.09
N MET A 221 -29.05 0.79 -5.16
CA MET A 221 -28.07 1.84 -5.49
C MET A 221 -28.14 3.03 -4.54
N LYS A 222 -29.33 3.35 -4.00
CA LYS A 222 -29.49 4.39 -2.97
C LYS A 222 -28.63 4.11 -1.73
N VAL A 223 -28.44 2.84 -1.38
CA VAL A 223 -27.58 2.43 -0.25
C VAL A 223 -26.14 2.87 -0.49
N CYS A 224 -25.57 2.58 -1.67
CA CYS A 224 -24.21 2.97 -2.01
C CYS A 224 -24.07 4.49 -2.16
N TYR A 225 -25.02 5.13 -2.85
CA TYR A 225 -24.98 6.58 -3.08
C TYR A 225 -25.02 7.36 -1.76
N SER A 226 -25.98 7.05 -0.88
CA SER A 226 -26.08 7.71 0.43
C SER A 226 -24.84 7.47 1.31
N ALA A 227 -24.28 6.26 1.28
CA ALA A 227 -23.06 5.94 2.02
C ALA A 227 -21.85 6.74 1.52
N MET A 228 -21.69 6.87 0.20
CA MET A 228 -20.64 7.67 -0.42
C MET A 228 -20.83 9.16 -0.12
N TYR A 229 -22.04 9.69 -0.31
CA TYR A 229 -22.38 11.09 -0.03
C TYR A 229 -22.06 11.47 1.42
N ASN A 230 -22.51 10.65 2.39
CA ASN A 230 -22.24 10.87 3.81
C ASN A 230 -20.74 10.79 4.13
N HIS A 231 -20.03 9.84 3.51
CA HIS A 231 -18.58 9.71 3.70
C HIS A 231 -17.83 10.95 3.18
N VAL A 232 -18.15 11.44 1.98
CA VAL A 232 -17.50 12.63 1.42
C VAL A 232 -17.80 13.87 2.26
N ASN A 233 -19.02 14.01 2.78
CA ASN A 233 -19.33 15.11 3.68
C ASN A 233 -18.51 15.06 4.98
N GLU A 234 -18.32 13.86 5.57
CA GLU A 234 -17.43 13.68 6.72
C GLU A 234 -15.98 14.10 6.38
N MET A 235 -15.49 13.76 5.18
CA MET A 235 -14.16 14.17 4.73
C MET A 235 -14.02 15.69 4.56
N VAL A 236 -15.04 16.33 3.98
CA VAL A 236 -15.09 17.78 3.76
C VAL A 236 -15.12 18.51 5.09
N GLU A 237 -15.94 18.04 6.04
CA GLU A 237 -15.99 18.61 7.38
C GLU A 237 -14.64 18.48 8.10
N ASP A 238 -13.99 17.32 8.03
CA ASP A 238 -12.66 17.13 8.60
C ASP A 238 -11.60 18.04 7.98
N ALA A 239 -11.58 18.18 6.66
CA ALA A 239 -10.62 19.05 5.97
C ALA A 239 -10.87 20.54 6.27
N SER A 240 -12.12 20.95 6.37
CA SER A 240 -12.49 22.31 6.78
C SER A 240 -12.06 22.59 8.21
N ASN A 241 -12.31 21.66 9.15
CA ASN A 241 -12.00 21.83 10.57
C ASN A 241 -10.50 21.79 10.85
N ASP A 242 -9.76 20.88 10.21
CA ASP A 242 -8.33 20.69 10.50
C ASP A 242 -7.42 21.63 9.69
N LEU A 243 -7.80 21.93 8.44
CA LEU A 243 -6.94 22.61 7.47
C LEU A 243 -7.55 23.89 6.89
N GLY A 244 -8.83 24.17 7.13
CA GLY A 244 -9.54 25.30 6.52
C GLY A 244 -9.70 25.17 5.00
N LEU A 245 -9.72 23.92 4.48
CA LEU A 245 -9.79 23.65 3.04
C LEU A 245 -11.18 23.17 2.64
N ASP A 246 -11.71 23.75 1.56
CA ASP A 246 -12.84 23.19 0.83
C ASP A 246 -12.33 22.16 -0.19
N ILE A 247 -12.53 20.88 0.11
CA ILE A 247 -12.07 19.78 -0.73
C ILE A 247 -13.18 19.15 -1.58
N LEU A 248 -14.44 19.58 -1.41
CA LEU A 248 -15.59 18.95 -2.08
C LEU A 248 -15.45 18.93 -3.61
N PRO A 249 -15.02 20.02 -4.29
CA PRO A 249 -14.87 20.02 -5.74
C PRO A 249 -13.92 18.91 -6.23
N TYR A 250 -12.79 18.73 -5.54
CA TYR A 250 -11.79 17.73 -5.93
C TYR A 250 -12.26 16.30 -5.72
N ILE A 251 -12.98 16.04 -4.62
CA ILE A 251 -13.50 14.70 -4.33
C ILE A 251 -14.62 14.34 -5.31
N ARG A 252 -15.53 15.29 -5.59
CA ARG A 252 -16.60 15.08 -6.57
C ARG A 252 -16.04 14.75 -7.95
N ASP A 253 -15.03 15.49 -8.41
CA ASP A 253 -14.38 15.23 -9.70
C ASP A 253 -13.76 13.82 -9.74
N GLN A 254 -13.11 13.38 -8.65
CA GLN A 254 -12.52 12.04 -8.58
C GLN A 254 -13.57 10.93 -8.58
N VAL A 255 -14.67 11.07 -7.83
CA VAL A 255 -15.75 10.07 -7.83
C VAL A 255 -16.44 10.03 -9.18
N GLY A 256 -16.63 11.19 -9.83
CA GLY A 256 -17.20 11.28 -11.18
C GLY A 256 -16.33 10.63 -12.26
N ILE A 257 -14.99 10.63 -12.11
CA ILE A 257 -14.08 9.91 -13.03
C ILE A 257 -14.17 8.38 -12.86
N GLN A 258 -14.54 7.91 -11.67
CA GLN A 258 -14.64 6.48 -11.37
C GLN A 258 -15.98 5.85 -11.76
N CYS A 259 -17.02 6.66 -11.99
CA CYS A 259 -18.36 6.23 -12.42
C CYS A 259 -18.57 6.44 -13.92
#